data_AF-A0A7S2MFT3-F1
#
_entry.id   AF-A0A7S2MFT3-F1
#
_cell.length_a   1.000
_cell.length_b   1.000
_cell.length_c   1.000
_cell.angle_alpha   90.00
_cell.angle_beta   90.00
_cell.angle_gamma   90.00
#
_symmetry.space_group_name_H-M   'P 1'
#
loop_
_entity.id
_entity.type
_entity.pdbx_description
1 polymer ?
#
loop_
_entity_poly.entity_id
_entity_poly.type
_entity_poly.pdbx_seq_one_letter_code
_entity_poly.pdbx_strand_id
1 'polypeptide(L)'
;LMLDLISGGEMFDHLIKGGAYSEADAARLVREVASALSFIHGIGIVHVDLKPENLMLSTKNREDAVIKLVDFGCAEVLSLEGDKDAVTTSTIAYSPPEVLLYHHGVPRGVIHSSFDMWSMGVILYVMLLGHHPFDWDGMASDEEIRHRIITEPRLPFEHVDLTSRLSPSAIDLLKKLLNPNAKARISAYEMLQHPWVKGETARNSVMSGSDERLSKFRVFRSAVAAKVFKDFMAWSDCDDDGKDGGYEKALGLFERAFSTFDTTKKGFISTGDLSRLAAKSGPDAEPDS
;
A
#
# COMPACT_ATOMS: atom_id res chain seq x y z
N LEU A 1 3.31 1.17 24.28
CA LEU A 1 4.53 0.64 23.60
C LEU A 1 5.62 1.72 23.60
N MET A 2 6.88 1.43 23.94
CA MET A 2 8.01 2.33 23.65
C MET A 2 8.75 1.82 22.42
N LEU A 3 8.82 2.63 21.36
CA LEU A 3 9.43 2.28 20.07
C LEU A 3 10.48 3.31 19.66
N ASP A 4 11.37 2.89 18.76
CA ASP A 4 12.32 3.79 18.10
C ASP A 4 11.57 4.87 17.29
N LEU A 5 12.01 6.13 17.44
CA LEU A 5 11.50 7.23 16.63
C LEU A 5 12.04 7.12 15.19
N ILE A 6 11.13 6.92 14.24
CA ILE A 6 11.44 6.91 12.81
C ILE A 6 11.21 8.32 12.24
N SER A 7 12.29 9.02 11.91
CA SER A 7 12.26 10.46 11.62
C SER A 7 12.30 10.81 10.12
N GLY A 8 12.53 9.81 9.26
CA GLY A 8 12.66 10.00 7.81
C GLY A 8 11.35 10.27 7.09
N GLY A 9 10.21 9.97 7.71
CA GLY A 9 8.91 10.07 7.07
C GLY A 9 8.65 8.90 6.12
N GLU A 10 7.64 9.03 5.27
CA GLU A 10 7.23 7.97 4.34
C GLU A 10 8.24 7.82 3.19
N MET A 11 8.54 6.57 2.83
CA MET A 11 9.44 6.23 1.73
C MET A 11 9.00 6.87 0.42
N PHE A 12 7.71 6.86 0.15
CA PHE A 12 7.14 7.39 -1.08
C PHE A 12 7.29 8.90 -1.21
N ASP A 13 7.14 9.65 -0.12
CA ASP A 13 7.31 11.10 -0.15
C ASP A 13 8.73 11.52 -0.56
N HIS A 14 9.73 10.68 -0.30
CA HIS A 14 11.10 10.93 -0.74
C HIS A 14 11.32 10.63 -2.22
N LEU A 15 10.67 9.58 -2.74
CA LEU A 15 10.61 9.34 -4.18
C LEU A 15 9.96 10.54 -4.89
N ILE A 16 8.88 11.08 -4.30
CA ILE A 16 8.14 12.24 -4.80
C ILE A 16 8.97 13.52 -4.80
N LYS A 17 9.67 13.82 -3.70
CA LYS A 17 10.46 15.07 -3.57
C LYS A 17 11.67 15.13 -4.51
N GLY A 18 12.14 13.98 -5.00
CA GLY A 18 13.18 13.92 -6.02
C GLY A 18 12.70 14.29 -7.43
N GLY A 19 11.39 14.38 -7.65
CA GLY A 19 10.78 14.58 -8.96
C GLY A 19 10.88 13.31 -9.82
N ALA A 20 11.70 13.37 -10.86
CA ALA A 20 11.97 12.28 -11.77
C ALA A 20 12.58 11.04 -11.08
N TYR A 21 11.93 9.88 -11.20
CA TYR A 21 12.50 8.59 -10.78
C TYR A 21 12.45 7.56 -11.91
N SER A 22 13.35 6.59 -11.82
CA SER A 22 13.55 5.50 -12.77
C SER A 22 13.02 4.16 -12.23
N GLU A 23 12.92 3.14 -13.08
CA GLU A 23 12.65 1.78 -12.60
C GLU A 23 13.76 1.30 -11.66
N ALA A 24 15.01 1.71 -11.88
CA ALA A 24 16.12 1.38 -10.99
C ALA A 24 15.96 1.99 -9.59
N ASP A 25 15.40 3.19 -9.47
CA ASP A 25 15.04 3.79 -8.19
C ASP A 25 13.97 2.97 -7.46
N ALA A 26 12.89 2.61 -8.17
CA ALA A 26 11.83 1.78 -7.63
C ALA A 26 12.35 0.40 -7.21
N ALA A 27 13.20 -0.23 -8.03
CA ALA A 27 13.79 -1.54 -7.76
C ALA A 27 14.62 -1.56 -6.47
N ARG A 28 15.38 -0.49 -6.19
CA ARG A 28 16.14 -0.36 -4.93
C ARG A 28 15.22 -0.37 -3.71
N LEU A 29 14.13 0.39 -3.77
CA LEU A 29 13.15 0.45 -2.67
C LEU A 29 12.44 -0.89 -2.49
N VAL A 30 11.97 -1.48 -3.59
CA VAL A 30 11.34 -2.80 -3.58
C VAL A 30 12.27 -3.86 -3.00
N ARG A 31 13.57 -3.80 -3.27
CA ARG A 31 14.56 -4.74 -2.71
C ARG A 31 14.67 -4.65 -1.19
N GLU A 32 14.64 -3.44 -0.62
CA GLU A 32 14.67 -3.28 0.84
C GLU A 32 13.39 -3.81 1.49
N VAL A 33 12.21 -3.51 0.90
CA VAL A 33 10.93 -4.07 1.36
C VAL A 33 10.93 -5.59 1.23
N ALA A 34 11.42 -6.13 0.12
CA ALA A 34 11.55 -7.57 -0.11
C ALA A 34 12.43 -8.23 0.97
N SER A 35 13.52 -7.57 1.38
CA SER A 35 14.40 -8.05 2.44
C SER A 35 13.68 -8.11 3.79
N ALA A 36 12.93 -7.06 4.14
CA ALA A 36 12.16 -7.02 5.37
C ALA A 36 11.03 -8.08 5.37
N LEU A 37 10.29 -8.20 4.27
CA LEU A 37 9.24 -9.20 4.09
C LEU A 37 9.82 -10.62 4.17
N SER A 38 10.93 -10.88 3.48
CA SER A 38 11.58 -12.20 3.50
C SER A 38 12.00 -12.60 4.91
N PHE A 39 12.44 -11.65 5.73
CA PHE A 39 12.76 -11.90 7.13
C PHE A 39 11.51 -12.25 7.95
N ILE A 40 10.48 -11.40 7.94
CA ILE A 40 9.29 -11.62 8.77
C ILE A 40 8.53 -12.89 8.34
N HIS A 41 8.44 -13.16 7.03
CA HIS A 41 7.83 -14.37 6.51
C HIS A 41 8.62 -15.62 6.92
N GLY A 42 9.95 -15.53 6.95
CA GLY A 42 10.84 -16.62 7.38
C GLY A 42 10.70 -16.99 8.86
N ILE A 43 10.25 -16.06 9.70
CA ILE A 43 9.93 -16.32 11.12
C ILE A 43 8.43 -16.52 11.37
N GLY A 44 7.63 -16.69 10.30
CA GLY A 44 6.21 -17.00 10.40
C GLY A 44 5.30 -15.81 10.71
N ILE A 45 5.75 -14.57 10.48
CA ILE A 45 4.94 -13.36 10.65
C ILE A 45 4.49 -12.86 9.27
N VAL A 46 3.20 -12.55 9.13
CA VAL A 46 2.61 -11.90 7.95
C VAL A 46 2.14 -10.50 8.38
N HIS A 47 2.44 -9.47 7.60
CA HIS A 47 2.12 -8.09 7.97
C HIS A 47 0.62 -7.75 7.85
N VAL A 48 -0.05 -8.24 6.79
CA VAL A 48 -1.51 -8.13 6.51
C VAL A 48 -2.03 -6.72 6.22
N ASP A 49 -1.35 -5.67 6.65
CA ASP A 49 -1.70 -4.28 6.30
C ASP A 49 -0.53 -3.57 5.59
N LEU A 50 0.11 -4.26 4.63
CA LEU A 50 1.19 -3.66 3.85
C LEU A 50 0.60 -2.59 2.92
N LYS A 51 1.00 -1.34 3.14
CA LYS A 51 0.58 -0.16 2.37
C LYS A 51 1.67 0.91 2.42
N PRO A 52 1.66 1.90 1.51
CA PRO A 52 2.67 2.95 1.46
C PRO A 52 2.98 3.64 2.79
N GLU A 53 1.96 3.90 3.59
CA GLU A 53 2.03 4.57 4.88
C GLU A 53 2.81 3.74 5.92
N ASN A 54 2.87 2.42 5.73
CA ASN A 54 3.59 1.49 6.59
C ASN A 54 5.03 1.24 6.14
N LEU A 55 5.51 1.99 5.14
CA LEU A 55 6.87 1.92 4.61
C LEU A 55 7.58 3.25 4.88
N MET A 56 8.29 3.32 6.00
CA MET A 56 8.96 4.55 6.47
C MET A 56 10.46 4.51 6.23
N LEU A 57 11.09 5.69 6.12
CA LEU A 57 12.55 5.81 6.10
C LEU A 57 13.09 6.11 7.49
N SER A 58 14.19 5.47 7.85
CA SER A 58 14.88 5.66 9.13
C SER A 58 15.23 7.13 9.40
N THR A 59 15.67 7.85 8.36
CA THR A 59 16.14 9.23 8.43
C THR A 59 15.77 10.00 7.16
N LYS A 60 15.78 11.33 7.24
CA LYS A 60 15.57 12.22 6.09
C LYS A 60 16.82 12.32 5.21
N ASN A 61 17.99 11.94 5.72
CA ASN A 61 19.21 11.91 4.94
C ASN A 61 19.13 10.74 3.94
N ARG A 62 19.01 11.05 2.64
CA ARG A 62 18.82 10.06 1.58
C ARG A 62 19.97 9.06 1.46
N GLU A 63 21.19 9.45 1.84
CA GLU A 63 22.36 8.57 1.76
C GLU A 63 22.38 7.50 2.87
N ASP A 64 21.77 7.80 4.02
CA ASP A 64 21.71 6.93 5.20
C ASP A 64 20.32 6.31 5.42
N ALA A 65 19.36 6.65 4.58
CA ALA A 65 17.97 6.25 4.74
C ALA A 65 17.80 4.76 4.41
N VAL A 66 17.25 4.02 5.36
CA VAL A 66 16.88 2.60 5.21
C VAL A 66 15.39 2.47 5.42
N ILE A 67 14.74 1.65 4.60
CA ILE A 67 13.31 1.36 4.75
C ILE A 67 13.05 0.54 6.02
N LYS A 68 12.07 0.98 6.79
CA LYS A 68 11.53 0.32 7.96
C LYS A 68 10.05 0.02 7.71
N LEU A 69 9.71 -1.25 7.83
CA LEU A 69 8.33 -1.70 7.93
C LEU A 69 7.82 -1.36 9.32
N VAL A 70 6.66 -0.72 9.41
CA VAL A 70 6.07 -0.26 10.66
C VAL A 70 4.62 -0.71 10.77
N ASP A 71 4.07 -0.65 11.99
CA ASP A 71 2.66 -0.94 12.29
C ASP A 71 2.26 -2.41 12.06
N PHE A 72 2.78 -3.26 12.94
CA PHE A 72 2.42 -4.67 13.04
C PHE A 72 1.10 -4.89 13.80
N GLY A 73 0.26 -3.86 13.97
CA GLY A 73 -1.00 -3.99 14.72
C GLY A 73 -1.94 -5.04 14.11
N CYS A 74 -1.90 -5.20 12.79
CA CYS A 74 -2.67 -6.21 12.03
C CYS A 74 -1.88 -7.48 11.73
N ALA A 75 -0.62 -7.58 12.17
CA ALA A 75 0.23 -8.69 11.79
C ALA A 75 -0.25 -9.99 12.41
N GLU A 76 -0.14 -11.07 11.64
CA GLU A 76 -0.57 -12.40 12.03
C GLU A 76 0.64 -13.31 12.18
N VAL A 77 0.67 -14.09 13.26
CA VAL A 77 1.65 -15.15 13.45
C VAL A 77 1.05 -16.44 12.89
N LEU A 78 1.73 -17.03 11.91
CA LEU A 78 1.36 -18.31 11.32
C LEU A 78 1.56 -19.42 12.35
N SER A 79 0.51 -19.67 13.12
CA SER A 79 0.40 -20.82 14.03
C SER A 79 0.16 -22.11 13.23
N LEU A 80 0.81 -23.20 13.64
CA LEU A 80 0.49 -24.55 13.16
C LEU A 80 -0.81 -25.11 13.77
N GLU A 81 -1.24 -24.54 14.89
CA GLU A 81 -2.47 -24.94 15.57
C GLU A 81 -3.62 -24.09 15.04
N GLY A 82 -4.65 -24.79 14.54
CA GLY A 82 -5.79 -24.26 13.77
C GLY A 82 -6.68 -23.33 14.58
N ASP A 83 -6.18 -22.14 14.83
CA ASP A 83 -6.90 -21.04 15.44
C ASP A 83 -7.98 -20.56 14.45
N LYS A 84 -9.23 -20.56 14.92
CA LYS A 84 -10.42 -20.38 14.09
C LYS A 84 -10.93 -18.95 14.06
N ASP A 85 -10.28 -18.07 14.80
CA ASP A 85 -10.71 -16.68 14.91
C ASP A 85 -10.57 -15.96 13.57
N ALA A 86 -11.59 -15.16 13.26
CA ALA A 86 -11.64 -14.39 12.03
C ALA A 86 -10.84 -13.10 12.20
N VAL A 87 -10.04 -12.76 11.19
CA VAL A 87 -9.30 -11.51 11.12
C VAL A 87 -10.17 -10.47 10.39
N THR A 88 -10.32 -9.29 10.99
CA THR A 88 -11.27 -8.26 10.51
C THR A 88 -10.60 -7.01 9.93
N THR A 89 -9.28 -6.97 9.81
CA THR A 89 -8.57 -5.71 9.49
C THR A 89 -7.69 -5.85 8.26
N SER A 90 -8.23 -5.55 7.09
CA SER A 90 -7.42 -5.28 5.90
C SER A 90 -8.00 -4.12 5.09
N THR A 91 -7.11 -3.32 4.51
CA THR A 91 -7.50 -2.28 3.55
C THR A 91 -7.85 -2.95 2.22
N ILE A 92 -9.09 -2.84 1.75
CA ILE A 92 -9.60 -3.57 0.56
C ILE A 92 -8.70 -3.33 -0.67
N ALA A 93 -8.25 -2.09 -0.88
CA ALA A 93 -7.38 -1.72 -2.00
C ALA A 93 -6.09 -2.55 -2.09
N TYR A 94 -5.55 -3.03 -0.96
CA TYR A 94 -4.31 -3.82 -0.94
C TYR A 94 -4.54 -5.30 -0.64
N SER A 95 -5.80 -5.74 -0.55
CA SER A 95 -6.16 -7.10 -0.16
C SER A 95 -6.21 -8.05 -1.36
N PRO A 96 -5.73 -9.29 -1.21
CA PRO A 96 -5.72 -10.26 -2.30
C PRO A 96 -7.08 -10.93 -2.54
N PRO A 97 -7.32 -11.51 -3.73
CA PRO A 97 -8.61 -12.10 -4.08
C PRO A 97 -9.04 -13.21 -3.12
N GLU A 98 -8.12 -14.07 -2.66
CA GLU A 98 -8.45 -15.17 -1.74
C GLU A 98 -9.01 -14.71 -0.39
N VAL A 99 -8.71 -13.48 0.02
CA VAL A 99 -9.21 -12.85 1.25
C VAL A 99 -10.52 -12.10 0.95
N LEU A 100 -10.58 -11.44 -0.20
CA LEU A 100 -11.75 -10.69 -0.64
C LEU A 100 -12.95 -11.59 -1.02
N LEU A 101 -12.82 -12.92 -1.02
CA LEU A 101 -13.98 -13.81 -1.10
C LEU A 101 -14.82 -13.81 0.18
N TYR A 102 -14.25 -13.37 1.31
CA TYR A 102 -14.92 -13.35 2.61
C TYR A 102 -15.52 -11.97 2.89
N HIS A 103 -16.83 -11.90 3.13
CA HIS A 103 -17.53 -10.63 3.41
C HIS A 103 -17.53 -10.26 4.90
N HIS A 104 -17.40 -11.25 5.80
CA HIS A 104 -17.53 -11.06 7.24
C HIS A 104 -16.42 -11.80 8.00
N GLY A 105 -15.23 -11.18 8.02
CA GLY A 105 -14.05 -11.74 8.66
C GLY A 105 -13.41 -12.87 7.86
N VAL A 106 -12.08 -12.94 7.90
CA VAL A 106 -11.28 -13.88 7.11
C VAL A 106 -10.75 -14.95 8.05
N PRO A 107 -10.99 -16.25 7.80
CA PRO A 107 -10.41 -17.29 8.64
C PRO A 107 -8.88 -17.17 8.63
N ARG A 108 -8.25 -17.17 9.80
CA ARG A 108 -6.78 -17.02 9.93
C ARG A 108 -5.99 -18.00 9.05
N GLY A 109 -6.49 -19.22 8.88
CA GLY A 109 -5.87 -20.23 8.00
C GLY A 109 -5.83 -19.90 6.50
N VAL A 110 -6.52 -18.83 6.07
CA VAL A 110 -6.43 -18.28 4.69
C VAL A 110 -5.26 -17.30 4.56
N ILE A 111 -4.84 -16.69 5.67
CA ILE A 111 -3.75 -15.71 5.68
C ILE A 111 -2.41 -16.44 5.59
N HIS A 112 -1.66 -16.08 4.56
CA HIS A 112 -0.31 -16.58 4.31
C HIS A 112 0.59 -15.42 3.88
N SER A 113 1.90 -15.65 3.85
CA SER A 113 2.88 -14.66 3.38
C SER A 113 2.58 -14.13 1.97
N SER A 114 1.89 -14.90 1.13
CA SER A 114 1.41 -14.47 -0.18
C SER A 114 0.48 -13.26 -0.12
N PHE A 115 -0.17 -12.99 1.02
CA PHE A 115 -0.96 -11.78 1.24
C PHE A 115 -0.10 -10.54 1.00
N ASP A 116 0.99 -10.40 1.75
CA ASP A 116 1.86 -9.23 1.66
C ASP A 116 2.48 -9.09 0.26
N MET A 117 2.68 -10.22 -0.44
CA MET A 117 3.20 -10.22 -1.80
C MET A 117 2.20 -9.62 -2.81
N TRP A 118 0.90 -9.83 -2.61
CA TRP A 118 -0.12 -9.15 -3.42
C TRP A 118 -0.13 -7.66 -3.12
N SER A 119 -0.14 -7.28 -1.84
CA SER A 119 -0.11 -5.88 -1.42
C SER A 119 1.12 -5.16 -1.98
N MET A 120 2.29 -5.81 -1.98
CA MET A 120 3.51 -5.32 -2.63
C MET A 120 3.34 -5.17 -4.14
N GLY A 121 2.63 -6.09 -4.81
CA GLY A 121 2.25 -5.98 -6.22
C GLY A 121 1.41 -4.74 -6.50
N VAL A 122 0.41 -4.45 -5.67
CA VAL A 122 -0.43 -3.24 -5.79
C VAL A 122 0.43 -1.99 -5.59
N ILE A 123 1.26 -1.96 -4.54
CA ILE A 123 2.19 -0.85 -4.27
C ILE A 123 3.10 -0.63 -5.48
N LEU A 124 3.76 -1.67 -6.00
CA LEU A 124 4.66 -1.57 -7.15
C LEU A 124 3.93 -1.12 -8.42
N TYR A 125 2.70 -1.59 -8.64
CA TYR A 125 1.91 -1.17 -9.80
C TYR A 125 1.66 0.33 -9.74
N VAL A 126 1.16 0.80 -8.60
CA VAL A 126 0.88 2.22 -8.37
C VAL A 126 2.17 3.03 -8.44
N MET A 127 3.28 2.51 -7.91
CA MET A 127 4.60 3.12 -8.05
C MET A 127 5.03 3.30 -9.49
N LEU A 128 4.73 2.38 -10.40
CA LEU A 128 5.26 2.48 -11.77
C LEU A 128 4.32 3.23 -12.71
N LEU A 129 3.01 3.15 -12.44
CA LEU A 129 1.96 3.64 -13.34
C LEU A 129 1.15 4.81 -12.78
N GLY A 130 1.18 5.06 -11.48
CA GLY A 130 0.48 6.19 -10.83
C GLY A 130 -1.01 5.95 -10.59
N HIS A 131 -1.51 4.75 -10.88
CA HIS A 131 -2.93 4.38 -10.78
C HIS A 131 -3.06 3.04 -10.06
N HIS A 132 -4.21 2.77 -9.46
CA HIS A 132 -4.48 1.47 -8.85
C HIS A 132 -4.78 0.41 -9.93
N PRO A 133 -4.29 -0.84 -9.81
CA PRO A 133 -4.46 -1.86 -10.85
C PRO A 133 -5.92 -2.20 -11.18
N PHE A 134 -6.83 -1.95 -10.24
CA PHE A 134 -8.28 -2.19 -10.39
C PHE A 134 -9.11 -0.89 -10.27
N ASP A 135 -8.45 0.26 -10.22
CA ASP A 135 -9.09 1.58 -10.15
C ASP A 135 -8.23 2.63 -10.87
N TRP A 136 -8.39 2.65 -12.19
CA TRP A 136 -7.59 3.44 -13.11
C TRP A 136 -7.90 4.94 -13.13
N ASP A 137 -9.14 5.33 -12.86
CA ASP A 137 -9.63 6.71 -12.86
C ASP A 137 -9.70 7.27 -11.43
N GLY A 138 -9.53 6.42 -10.41
CA GLY A 138 -9.56 6.83 -9.01
C GLY A 138 -10.98 7.03 -8.48
N MET A 139 -11.99 6.55 -9.21
CA MET A 139 -13.40 6.83 -8.96
C MET A 139 -14.17 5.60 -8.46
N ALA A 140 -13.55 4.41 -8.47
CA ALA A 140 -14.20 3.19 -8.02
C ALA A 140 -14.37 3.15 -6.50
N SER A 141 -15.54 2.71 -6.05
CA SER A 141 -15.80 2.34 -4.67
C SER A 141 -15.06 1.06 -4.29
N ASP A 142 -14.93 0.79 -2.98
CA ASP A 142 -14.26 -0.46 -2.53
C ASP A 142 -14.99 -1.71 -2.98
N GLU A 143 -16.33 -1.67 -3.10
CA GLU A 143 -17.08 -2.81 -3.59
C GLU A 143 -16.81 -3.04 -5.09
N GLU A 144 -16.67 -1.97 -5.86
CA GLU A 144 -16.26 -2.07 -7.27
C GLU A 144 -14.81 -2.57 -7.38
N ILE A 145 -13.88 -2.04 -6.59
CA ILE A 145 -12.49 -2.52 -6.55
C ILE A 145 -12.43 -3.99 -6.16
N ARG A 146 -13.13 -4.38 -5.09
CA ARG A 146 -13.27 -5.76 -4.63
C ARG A 146 -13.82 -6.65 -5.73
N HIS A 147 -14.91 -6.23 -6.35
CA HIS A 147 -15.53 -6.97 -7.45
C HIS A 147 -14.53 -7.19 -8.58
N ARG A 148 -13.85 -6.14 -9.04
CA ARG A 148 -12.83 -6.21 -10.09
C ARG A 148 -11.68 -7.14 -9.72
N ILE A 149 -11.16 -7.08 -8.50
CA ILE A 149 -10.09 -7.98 -8.03
C ILE A 149 -10.51 -9.46 -8.12
N ILE A 150 -11.77 -9.77 -7.80
CA ILE A 150 -12.28 -11.15 -7.76
C ILE A 150 -12.65 -11.65 -9.16
N THR A 151 -13.23 -10.79 -10.00
CA THR A 151 -13.87 -11.21 -11.26
C THR A 151 -13.02 -10.95 -12.49
N GLU A 152 -12.07 -10.01 -12.46
CA GLU A 152 -11.26 -9.69 -13.63
C GLU A 152 -10.07 -10.65 -13.74
N PRO A 153 -10.02 -11.50 -14.77
CA PRO A 153 -8.95 -12.50 -14.92
C PRO A 153 -7.63 -11.89 -15.40
N ARG A 154 -7.64 -10.61 -15.80
CA ARG A 154 -6.53 -9.94 -16.45
C ARG A 154 -6.17 -8.69 -15.67
N LEU A 155 -4.96 -8.72 -15.13
CA LEU A 155 -4.30 -7.52 -14.69
C LEU A 155 -4.19 -6.56 -15.89
N PRO A 156 -4.24 -5.24 -15.67
CA PRO A 156 -4.20 -4.21 -16.73
C PRO A 156 -2.88 -4.15 -17.52
N PHE A 157 -2.07 -5.22 -17.49
CA PHE A 157 -0.86 -5.37 -18.31
C PHE A 157 -1.14 -5.67 -19.77
N GLU A 158 -2.38 -5.97 -20.13
CA GLU A 158 -2.78 -6.16 -21.53
C GLU A 158 -3.13 -4.83 -22.23
N HIS A 159 -3.22 -3.72 -21.50
CA HIS A 159 -3.34 -2.38 -22.10
C HIS A 159 -1.98 -1.88 -22.60
N VAL A 160 -1.79 -1.92 -23.92
CA VAL A 160 -0.55 -1.57 -24.64
C VAL A 160 -0.02 -0.16 -24.27
N ASP A 161 -0.91 0.81 -24.05
CA ASP A 161 -0.53 2.19 -23.75
C ASP A 161 0.13 2.36 -22.37
N LEU A 162 -0.26 1.51 -21.41
CA LEU A 162 0.29 1.51 -20.05
C LEU A 162 1.58 0.69 -19.97
N THR A 163 1.61 -0.47 -20.63
CA THR A 163 2.76 -1.39 -20.55
C THR A 163 3.91 -1.07 -21.48
N SER A 164 3.68 -0.33 -22.58
CA SER A 164 4.74 0.12 -23.49
C SER A 164 5.86 0.89 -22.77
N ARG A 165 5.54 1.51 -21.62
CA ARG A 165 6.46 2.34 -20.85
C ARG A 165 7.28 1.56 -19.82
N LEU A 166 6.86 0.34 -19.48
CA LEU A 166 7.55 -0.52 -18.53
C LEU A 166 8.55 -1.45 -19.22
N SER A 167 9.60 -1.84 -18.52
CA SER A 167 10.45 -2.92 -18.99
C SER A 167 9.70 -4.25 -18.99
N PRO A 168 9.99 -5.17 -19.92
CA PRO A 168 9.41 -6.52 -19.88
C PRO A 168 9.65 -7.21 -18.53
N SER A 169 10.77 -6.91 -17.87
CA SER A 169 11.11 -7.46 -16.56
C SER A 169 10.28 -6.87 -15.42
N ALA A 170 9.93 -5.58 -15.47
CA ALA A 170 8.99 -4.98 -14.52
C ALA A 170 7.60 -5.61 -14.64
N ILE A 171 7.11 -5.79 -15.87
CA ILE A 171 5.83 -6.45 -16.15
C ILE A 171 5.83 -7.89 -15.66
N ASP A 172 6.91 -8.62 -15.90
CA ASP A 172 7.09 -10.00 -15.44
C ASP A 172 7.03 -10.10 -13.90
N LEU A 173 7.72 -9.20 -13.18
CA LEU A 173 7.64 -9.14 -11.72
C LEU A 173 6.21 -8.84 -11.24
N LEU A 174 5.56 -7.85 -11.84
CA LEU A 174 4.19 -7.47 -11.47
C LEU A 174 3.20 -8.62 -11.68
N LYS A 175 3.30 -9.36 -12.79
CA LYS A 175 2.48 -10.56 -13.04
C LYS A 175 2.68 -11.64 -12.00
N LYS A 176 3.93 -11.82 -11.52
CA LYS A 176 4.25 -12.79 -10.47
C LYS A 176 3.73 -12.37 -9.09
N LEU A 177 3.76 -11.07 -8.77
CA LEU A 177 3.24 -10.51 -7.51
C LEU A 177 1.72 -10.49 -7.46
N LEU A 178 1.08 -10.10 -8.56
CA LEU A 178 -0.37 -10.00 -8.67
C LEU A 178 -1.01 -11.27 -9.23
N ASN A 179 -0.37 -12.43 -9.04
CA ASN A 179 -0.94 -13.72 -9.41
C ASN A 179 -2.17 -14.01 -8.53
N PRO A 180 -3.38 -14.21 -9.09
CA PRO A 180 -4.57 -14.49 -8.30
C PRO A 180 -4.47 -15.82 -7.53
N ASN A 181 -3.69 -16.78 -8.03
CA ASN A 181 -3.41 -18.00 -7.28
C ASN A 181 -2.32 -17.74 -6.23
N ALA A 182 -2.73 -17.63 -4.96
CA ALA A 182 -1.86 -17.42 -3.81
C ALA A 182 -0.66 -18.39 -3.76
N LYS A 183 -0.84 -19.66 -4.17
CA LYS A 183 0.23 -20.68 -4.15
C LYS A 183 1.25 -20.51 -5.27
N ALA A 184 0.88 -19.84 -6.35
CA ALA A 184 1.74 -19.55 -7.50
C ALA A 184 2.28 -18.10 -7.48
N ARG A 185 1.90 -17.32 -6.45
CA ARG A 185 2.38 -15.97 -6.23
C ARG A 185 3.82 -16.03 -5.72
N ILE A 186 4.68 -15.19 -6.28
CA ILE A 186 6.10 -15.16 -5.90
C ILE A 186 6.27 -14.83 -4.42
N SER A 187 7.18 -15.53 -3.74
CA SER A 187 7.55 -15.25 -2.35
C SER A 187 8.51 -14.06 -2.25
N ALA A 188 8.65 -13.48 -1.05
CA ALA A 188 9.60 -12.39 -0.81
C ALA A 188 11.05 -12.81 -1.10
N TYR A 189 11.42 -14.05 -0.77
CA TYR A 189 12.73 -14.62 -1.08
C TYR A 189 12.98 -14.73 -2.58
N GLU A 190 12.01 -15.24 -3.35
CA GLU A 190 12.13 -15.31 -4.82
C GLU A 190 12.11 -13.92 -5.46
N MET A 191 11.35 -12.97 -4.90
CA MET A 191 11.33 -11.58 -5.35
C MET A 191 12.71 -10.92 -5.21
N LEU A 192 13.45 -11.17 -4.12
CA LEU A 192 14.83 -10.72 -3.96
C LEU A 192 15.76 -11.26 -5.07
N GLN A 193 15.45 -12.44 -5.62
CA GLN A 193 16.24 -13.05 -6.68
C GLN A 193 15.84 -12.57 -8.08
N HIS A 194 14.76 -11.82 -8.22
CA HIS A 194 14.25 -11.37 -9.51
C HIS A 194 15.22 -10.38 -10.18
N PRO A 195 15.56 -10.52 -11.48
CA PRO A 195 16.53 -9.66 -12.17
C PRO A 195 16.22 -8.16 -12.07
N TRP A 196 14.92 -7.83 -12.12
CA TRP A 196 14.46 -6.44 -11.96
C TRP A 196 14.78 -5.89 -10.57
N VAL A 197 14.55 -6.67 -9.50
CA VAL A 197 14.81 -6.27 -8.10
C VAL A 197 16.31 -6.21 -7.80
N LYS A 198 17.12 -7.08 -8.44
CA LYS A 198 18.58 -6.97 -8.39
C LYS A 198 19.12 -5.72 -9.09
N GLY A 199 18.32 -5.10 -9.94
CA GLY A 199 18.72 -3.95 -10.76
C GLY A 199 19.44 -4.33 -12.04
N GLU A 200 19.46 -5.62 -12.41
CA GLU A 200 20.12 -6.12 -13.62
C GLU A 200 19.35 -5.72 -14.89
N THR A 201 18.02 -5.63 -14.79
CA THR A 201 17.11 -5.35 -15.92
C THR A 201 16.28 -4.08 -15.72
N ALA A 202 16.35 -3.45 -14.55
CA ALA A 202 15.63 -2.22 -14.27
C ALA A 202 16.21 -1.05 -15.07
N ARG A 203 15.35 -0.29 -15.75
CA ARG A 203 15.78 0.84 -16.57
C ARG A 203 16.26 2.01 -15.70
N ASN A 204 17.43 2.54 -16.03
CA ASN A 204 17.99 3.75 -15.40
C ASN A 204 17.44 5.05 -15.98
N SER A 205 16.79 5.01 -17.15
CA SER A 205 16.14 6.18 -17.73
C SER A 205 15.00 6.63 -16.84
N VAL A 206 14.93 7.93 -16.58
CA VAL A 206 13.78 8.57 -15.94
C VAL A 206 12.50 8.15 -16.64
N MET A 207 11.50 7.72 -15.87
CA MET A 207 10.21 7.35 -16.41
C MET A 207 9.47 8.62 -16.86
N SER A 208 9.14 8.74 -18.15
CA SER A 208 8.41 9.90 -18.66
C SER A 208 7.07 10.07 -17.94
N GLY A 209 6.79 11.27 -17.44
CA GLY A 209 5.57 11.57 -16.67
C GLY A 209 5.60 11.06 -15.23
N SER A 210 6.78 10.74 -14.68
CA SER A 210 6.97 10.38 -13.27
C SER A 210 6.28 11.34 -12.30
N ASP A 211 6.38 12.64 -12.57
CA ASP A 211 5.92 13.70 -11.65
C ASP A 211 4.39 13.72 -11.57
N GLU A 212 3.72 13.51 -12.71
CA GLU A 212 2.26 13.37 -12.78
C GLU A 212 1.79 12.10 -12.04
N ARG A 213 2.52 10.99 -12.20
CA ARG A 213 2.22 9.72 -11.50
C ARG A 213 2.38 9.85 -9.99
N LEU A 214 3.42 10.56 -9.56
CA LEU A 214 3.65 10.87 -8.15
C LEU A 214 2.53 11.73 -7.57
N SER A 215 2.00 12.68 -8.35
CA SER A 215 0.83 13.47 -7.95
C SER A 215 -0.42 12.60 -7.79
N LYS A 216 -0.71 11.76 -8.79
CA LYS A 216 -1.85 10.83 -8.77
C LYS A 216 -1.77 9.85 -7.60
N PHE A 217 -0.57 9.35 -7.31
CA PHE A 217 -0.32 8.51 -6.15
C PHE A 217 -0.67 9.20 -4.82
N ARG A 218 -0.28 10.48 -4.65
CA ARG A 218 -0.61 11.24 -3.43
C ARG A 218 -2.11 11.39 -3.24
N VAL A 219 -2.85 11.61 -4.33
CA VAL A 219 -4.31 11.70 -4.30
C VAL A 219 -4.91 10.37 -3.89
N PHE A 220 -4.51 9.27 -4.54
CA PHE A 220 -4.95 7.92 -4.20
C PHE A 220 -4.69 7.57 -2.73
N ARG A 221 -3.45 7.79 -2.25
CA ARG A 221 -3.07 7.58 -0.85
C ARG A 221 -3.95 8.37 0.12
N SER A 222 -4.19 9.64 -0.17
CA SER A 222 -5.01 10.51 0.68
C SER A 222 -6.47 10.05 0.73
N ALA A 223 -7.00 9.53 -0.38
CA ALA A 223 -8.35 8.97 -0.44
C ALA A 223 -8.48 7.69 0.41
N VAL A 224 -7.49 6.78 0.34
CA VAL A 224 -7.44 5.58 1.18
C VAL A 224 -7.37 5.95 2.66
N ALA A 225 -6.48 6.88 3.03
CA ALA A 225 -6.36 7.34 4.42
C ALA A 225 -7.67 7.99 4.93
N ALA A 226 -8.34 8.80 4.11
CA ALA A 226 -9.63 9.42 4.45
C ALA A 226 -10.71 8.37 4.72
N LYS A 227 -10.68 7.30 3.95
CA LYS A 227 -11.65 6.23 4.05
C LYS A 227 -11.45 5.41 5.33
N VAL A 228 -10.21 5.01 5.60
CA VAL A 228 -9.86 4.32 6.86
C VAL A 228 -10.28 5.17 8.07
N PHE A 229 -10.07 6.48 8.01
CA PHE A 229 -10.53 7.40 9.04
C PHE A 229 -12.05 7.42 9.20
N LYS A 230 -12.79 7.46 8.09
CA LYS A 230 -14.25 7.43 8.09
C LYS A 230 -14.80 6.13 8.68
N ASP A 231 -14.23 4.98 8.30
CA ASP A 231 -14.65 3.67 8.79
C ASP A 231 -14.38 3.55 10.31
N PHE A 232 -13.27 4.11 10.78
CA PHE A 232 -12.98 4.21 12.21
C PHE A 232 -13.99 5.11 12.95
N MET A 233 -14.29 6.30 12.43
CA MET A 233 -15.28 7.21 13.03
C MET A 233 -16.67 6.55 13.11
N ALA A 234 -17.07 5.85 12.05
CA ALA A 234 -18.31 5.08 12.05
C ALA A 234 -18.30 4.00 13.13
N TRP A 235 -17.20 3.26 13.28
CA TRP A 235 -17.07 2.27 14.36
C TRP A 235 -17.15 2.90 15.76
N SER A 236 -16.48 4.03 15.98
CA SER A 236 -16.51 4.77 17.25
C SER A 236 -17.90 5.33 17.60
N ASP A 237 -18.72 5.69 16.60
CA ASP A 237 -20.09 6.16 16.81
C ASP A 237 -21.07 5.00 17.09
N CYS A 238 -20.67 3.75 16.80
CA CYS A 238 -21.50 2.55 16.95
C CYS A 238 -21.29 1.80 18.29
N ASP A 239 -20.18 2.00 18.99
CA ASP A 239 -19.83 1.28 20.22
C ASP A 239 -19.90 2.21 21.46
N ASP A 240 -21.00 2.12 22.22
CA ASP A 240 -21.18 2.68 23.59
C ASP A 240 -20.75 1.68 24.68
N ASP A 241 -20.15 0.53 24.34
CA ASP A 241 -19.77 -0.49 25.32
C ASP A 241 -18.27 -0.80 25.27
N GLY A 242 -17.54 -0.16 26.17
CA GLY A 242 -16.08 -0.25 26.34
C GLY A 242 -15.56 -1.68 26.49
N LYS A 243 -15.03 -2.24 25.39
CA LYS A 243 -14.14 -3.39 25.42
C LYS A 243 -12.73 -2.99 24.99
N ASP A 244 -11.87 -2.91 26.00
CA ASP A 244 -10.44 -2.66 25.89
C ASP A 244 -9.72 -3.76 25.10
N GLY A 245 -9.02 -3.34 24.05
CA GLY A 245 -8.14 -4.19 23.24
C GLY A 245 -7.93 -3.68 21.81
N GLY A 246 -8.98 -3.15 21.17
CA GLY A 246 -8.92 -2.55 19.83
C GLY A 246 -8.54 -1.07 19.80
N TYR A 247 -8.68 -0.38 20.93
CA TYR A 247 -8.55 1.08 21.05
C TYR A 247 -7.15 1.62 20.73
N GLU A 248 -6.07 1.01 21.23
CA GLU A 248 -4.69 1.46 20.95
C GLU A 248 -4.30 1.31 19.48
N LYS A 249 -4.71 0.21 18.86
CA LYS A 249 -4.48 -0.08 17.43
C LYS A 249 -5.26 0.91 16.54
N ALA A 250 -6.47 1.25 16.96
CA ALA A 250 -7.31 2.19 16.24
C ALA A 250 -6.86 3.66 16.45
N LEU A 251 -6.29 4.00 17.61
CA LEU A 251 -5.66 5.30 17.86
C LEU A 251 -4.47 5.58 16.95
N GLY A 252 -3.61 4.58 16.70
CA GLY A 252 -2.47 4.74 15.79
C GLY A 252 -2.88 5.03 14.35
N LEU A 253 -3.96 4.38 13.88
CA LEU A 253 -4.59 4.66 12.59
C LEU A 253 -5.23 6.06 12.57
N PHE A 254 -5.88 6.45 13.66
CA PHE A 254 -6.47 7.78 13.82
C PHE A 254 -5.41 8.89 13.76
N GLU A 255 -4.31 8.79 14.52
CA GLU A 255 -3.23 9.77 14.52
C GLU A 255 -2.61 9.94 13.13
N ARG A 256 -2.41 8.84 12.40
CA ARG A 256 -1.82 8.85 11.05
C ARG A 256 -2.77 9.46 10.02
N ALA A 257 -4.03 9.04 10.01
CA ALA A 257 -5.02 9.64 9.14
C ALA A 257 -5.21 11.13 9.47
N PHE A 258 -5.34 11.47 10.74
CA PHE A 258 -5.45 12.85 11.20
C PHE A 258 -4.26 13.70 10.75
N SER A 259 -3.02 13.20 10.87
CA SER A 259 -1.82 13.90 10.40
C SER A 259 -1.78 14.11 8.89
N THR A 260 -2.46 13.25 8.12
CA THR A 260 -2.63 13.41 6.67
C THR A 260 -3.52 14.61 6.33
N PHE A 261 -4.51 14.91 7.18
CA PHE A 261 -5.44 16.03 7.00
C PHE A 261 -4.95 17.33 7.64
N ASP A 262 -4.32 17.25 8.81
CA ASP A 262 -3.73 18.38 9.51
C ASP A 262 -2.30 18.68 9.01
N THR A 263 -2.18 18.96 7.71
CA THR A 263 -0.90 19.26 7.04
C THR A 263 -0.13 20.44 7.66
N THR A 264 -0.83 21.31 8.37
CA THR A 264 -0.30 22.49 9.09
C THR A 264 0.00 22.24 10.57
N LYS A 265 -0.31 21.05 11.10
CA LYS A 265 -0.11 20.66 12.50
C LYS A 265 -0.78 21.59 13.52
N LYS A 266 -2.00 22.06 13.24
CA LYS A 266 -2.78 22.93 14.14
C LYS A 266 -3.37 22.16 15.34
N GLY A 267 -3.43 20.83 15.25
CA GLY A 267 -4.08 19.95 16.23
C GLY A 267 -5.59 19.82 16.03
N PHE A 268 -6.16 20.28 14.92
CA PHE A 268 -7.57 20.10 14.55
C PHE A 268 -7.76 20.16 13.03
N ILE A 269 -8.73 19.40 12.52
CA ILE A 269 -9.13 19.41 11.10
C ILE A 269 -10.31 20.38 10.94
N SER A 270 -10.14 21.43 10.13
CA SER A 270 -11.22 22.38 9.84
C SER A 270 -12.03 21.97 8.61
N THR A 271 -13.23 22.51 8.46
CA THR A 271 -14.06 22.31 7.24
C THR A 271 -13.32 22.72 5.98
N GLY A 272 -12.50 23.78 6.02
CA GLY A 272 -11.65 24.19 4.90
C GLY A 272 -10.51 23.20 4.57
N ASP A 273 -10.04 22.40 5.53
CA ASP A 273 -9.05 21.35 5.27
C ASP A 273 -9.70 20.16 4.54
N LEU A 274 -10.93 19.81 4.90
CA LEU A 274 -11.74 18.80 4.21
C LEU A 274 -12.17 19.25 2.80
N SER A 275 -12.61 20.51 2.65
CA SER A 275 -13.04 21.07 1.35
C SER A 275 -11.91 21.17 0.33
N ARG A 276 -10.67 21.44 0.77
CA ARG A 276 -9.48 21.47 -0.12
C ARG A 276 -9.14 20.10 -0.72
N LEU A 277 -9.49 19.02 -0.04
CA LEU A 277 -9.34 17.66 -0.55
C LEU A 277 -10.49 17.30 -1.50
N ALA A 278 -11.74 17.63 -1.14
CA ALA A 278 -12.88 17.43 -2.02
C ALA A 278 -12.75 18.20 -3.36
N ALA A 279 -12.17 19.40 -3.33
CA ALA A 279 -11.90 20.21 -4.53
C ALA A 279 -10.77 19.65 -5.41
N LYS A 280 -9.83 18.86 -4.86
CA LYS A 280 -8.77 18.17 -5.64
C LYS A 280 -9.23 16.84 -6.24
N SER A 281 -10.41 16.38 -5.86
CA SER A 281 -11.05 15.15 -6.35
C SER A 281 -12.21 15.43 -7.31
N GLY A 282 -12.46 16.69 -7.67
CA GLY A 282 -13.48 17.09 -8.64
C GLY A 282 -12.89 17.31 -10.05
N PRO A 283 -13.69 17.13 -11.11
CA PRO A 283 -13.22 17.17 -12.51
C PRO A 283 -12.76 18.56 -13.03
N ASP A 284 -12.87 19.64 -12.24
CA ASP A 284 -12.66 21.01 -12.70
C ASP A 284 -11.59 21.78 -11.89
N ALA A 285 -10.36 21.24 -11.81
CA ALA A 285 -9.22 22.03 -11.34
C ALA A 285 -8.54 22.70 -12.55
N GLU A 286 -8.95 23.93 -12.88
CA GLU A 286 -8.19 24.80 -13.80
C GLU A 286 -6.79 25.11 -13.21
N PRO A 287 -5.75 25.21 -14.06
CA PRO A 287 -4.41 25.56 -13.61
C PRO A 287 -4.35 27.07 -13.32
N ASP A 288 -4.09 27.41 -12.06
CA ASP A 288 -3.74 28.78 -11.66
C ASP A 288 -2.48 29.24 -12.41
N SER A 289 -2.61 30.41 -13.05
CA SER A 289 -1.60 31.18 -13.79
C SER A 289 -0.45 31.70 -12.93
#